data_AF-A0A959M2C9-F1
#
_entry.id   AF-A0A959M2C9-F1
#
_cell.length_a   1.000
_cell.length_b   1.000
_cell.length_c   1.000
_cell.angle_alpha   90.00
_cell.angle_beta   90.00
_cell.angle_gamma   90.00
#
_symmetry.space_group_name_H-M   'P 1'
#
loop_
_entity.id
_entity.type
_entity.pdbx_description
1 polymer ?
#
loop_
_entity_poly.entity_id
_entity_poly.type
_entity_poly.pdbx_seq_one_letter_code
_entity_poly.pdbx_strand_id
1 'polypeptide(L)' 'MSALEFNNQFDKLSSVLQAFAYNLTKNSEDAKDLYQETAFRAMTNRDKFRPGTNLKAWLFTIMKNIFI' A
#
# COMPACT_ATOMS: atom_id res chain seq x y z
N MET A 1 -10.76 -5.99 12.00
CA MET A 1 -10.72 -6.53 10.63
C MET A 1 -9.85 -7.77 10.68
N SER A 2 -10.34 -8.89 10.18
CA SER A 2 -9.56 -10.12 10.04
C SER A 2 -8.46 -9.96 8.98
N ALA A 3 -7.44 -10.82 9.02
CA ALA A 3 -6.39 -10.81 8.01
C ALA A 3 -6.94 -11.04 6.59
N LEU A 4 -7.95 -11.91 6.45
CA LEU A 4 -8.58 -12.20 5.17
C LEU A 4 -9.33 -10.99 4.60
N GLU A 5 -10.10 -10.28 5.42
CA GLU A 5 -10.78 -9.05 5.00
C GLU A 5 -9.80 -7.96 4.59
N PHE A 6 -8.70 -7.81 5.33
CA PHE A 6 -7.66 -6.84 5.00
C PHE A 6 -7.01 -7.15 3.66
N ASN A 7 -6.62 -8.41 3.43
CA ASN A 7 -6.01 -8.85 2.17
C ASN A 7 -6.97 -8.61 0.98
N ASN A 8 -8.25 -8.99 1.13
CA ASN A 8 -9.25 -8.74 0.09
C ASN A 8 -9.43 -7.25 -0.23
N GLN A 9 -9.34 -6.36 0.76
CA GLN A 9 -9.41 -4.93 0.52
C GLN A 9 -8.11 -4.39 -0.09
N PHE A 10 -6.96 -4.90 0.31
CA PHE A 10 -5.66 -4.56 -0.26
C PHE A 10 -5.58 -4.94 -1.74
N ASP A 11 -6.00 -6.16 -2.10
CA ASP A 11 -5.97 -6.66 -3.49
C ASP A 11 -6.79 -5.78 -4.43
N LYS A 12 -7.96 -5.30 -3.97
CA LYS A 12 -8.79 -4.34 -4.71
C LYS A 12 -8.08 -3.01 -4.99
N LEU A 13 -7.08 -2.66 -4.20
CA LEU A 13 -6.29 -1.43 -4.33
C LEU A 13 -4.97 -1.64 -5.07
N SER A 14 -4.56 -2.89 -5.34
CA SER A 14 -3.23 -3.21 -5.88
C SER A 14 -2.92 -2.47 -7.19
N SER A 15 -3.85 -2.48 -8.16
CA SER A 15 -3.67 -1.76 -9.44
C SER A 15 -3.48 -0.26 -9.25
N VAL A 16 -4.26 0.36 -8.34
CA VAL A 16 -4.17 1.79 -8.04
C VAL A 16 -2.87 2.13 -7.33
N LEU A 17 -2.39 1.25 -6.44
CA LEU A 17 -1.12 1.42 -5.74
C LEU A 17 0.07 1.31 -6.69
N GLN A 18 0.07 0.35 -7.61
CA GLN A 18 1.10 0.23 -8.64
C GLN A 18 1.15 1.46 -9.55
N ALA A 19 -0.01 1.96 -9.99
CA ALA A 19 -0.10 3.19 -10.77
C ALA A 19 0.41 4.40 -9.98
N PHE A 20 0.12 4.47 -8.67
CA PHE A 20 0.61 5.54 -7.81
C PHE A 20 2.13 5.47 -7.59
N ALA A 21 2.68 4.27 -7.36
CA ALA A 21 4.12 4.06 -7.25
C ALA A 21 4.85 4.51 -8.52
N TYR A 22 4.37 4.11 -9.69
CA TYR A 22 4.92 4.56 -10.98
C TYR A 22 4.83 6.08 -11.15
N ASN A 23 3.75 6.70 -10.68
CA ASN A 23 3.62 8.14 -10.74
C ASN A 23 4.66 8.88 -9.88
N LEU A 24 5.12 8.29 -8.77
CA LEU A 24 6.17 8.84 -7.91
C LEU A 24 7.56 8.63 -8.49
N THR A 25 7.87 7.41 -8.93
CA THR A 25 9.23 7.03 -9.35
C THR A 25 9.55 7.37 -10.80
N LYS A 26 8.53 7.40 -11.68
CA LYS A 26 8.69 7.47 -13.15
C LYS A 26 9.59 6.37 -13.74
N ASN A 27 9.77 5.28 -13.01
CA ASN A 27 10.58 4.12 -13.36
C ASN A 27 9.82 2.84 -12.95
N SER A 28 9.70 1.88 -13.88
CA SER A 28 8.94 0.66 -13.66
C SER A 28 9.56 -0.26 -12.58
N GLU A 29 10.88 -0.38 -12.52
CA GLU A 29 11.55 -1.24 -11.53
C GLU A 29 11.43 -0.60 -10.14
N ASP A 30 11.78 0.67 -10.00
CA ASP A 30 11.64 1.40 -8.74
C ASP A 30 10.18 1.44 -8.24
N ALA A 31 9.21 1.54 -9.17
CA ALA A 31 7.78 1.50 -8.83
C ALA A 31 7.37 0.14 -8.26
N LYS A 32 7.89 -0.93 -8.84
CA LYS A 32 7.62 -2.30 -8.40
C LYS A 32 8.21 -2.54 -7.02
N ASP A 33 9.43 -2.07 -6.76
CA ASP A 33 10.08 -2.17 -5.46
C ASP A 33 9.35 -1.34 -4.40
N LEU A 34 8.99 -0.09 -4.73
CA LEU A 34 8.21 0.78 -3.83
C LEU A 34 6.84 0.18 -3.49
N TYR A 35 6.16 -0.40 -4.47
CA TYR A 35 4.90 -1.12 -4.25
C TYR A 35 5.09 -2.32 -3.32
N GLN A 36 6.11 -3.13 -3.54
CA GLN A 36 6.39 -4.32 -2.72
C GLN A 36 6.71 -3.94 -1.27
N GLU A 37 7.56 -2.95 -1.05
CA GLU A 37 7.88 -2.47 0.29
C GLU A 37 6.64 -1.87 0.97
N THR A 38 5.78 -1.17 0.22
CA THR A 38 4.50 -0.68 0.74
C THR A 38 3.60 -1.83 1.18
N ALA A 39 3.47 -2.89 0.36
CA ALA A 39 2.68 -4.06 0.68
C ALA A 39 3.22 -4.76 1.94
N PHE A 40 4.54 -4.95 2.03
CA PHE A 40 5.20 -5.55 3.18
C PHE A 40 4.95 -4.74 4.47
N ARG A 41 5.13 -3.42 4.44
CA ARG A 41 4.85 -2.55 5.60
C ARG A 41 3.37 -2.53 5.97
N ALA A 42 2.48 -2.54 4.99
CA ALA A 42 1.04 -2.59 5.23
C ALA A 42 0.62 -3.88 5.93
N MET A 43 1.12 -5.04 5.47
CA MET A 43 0.81 -6.34 6.06
C MET A 43 1.41 -6.49 7.46
N THR A 44 2.65 -6.07 7.67
CA THR A 44 3.33 -6.13 8.98
C THR A 44 2.72 -5.17 10.01
N ASN A 45 2.17 -4.03 9.57
CA ASN A 45 1.50 -3.06 10.44
C ASN A 45 -0.03 -3.16 10.40
N ARG A 46 -0.60 -4.22 9.83
CA ARG A 46 -2.05 -4.36 9.68
C ARG A 46 -2.79 -4.22 11.02
N ASP A 47 -2.19 -4.70 12.12
CA ASP A 47 -2.83 -4.67 13.45
C ASP A 47 -2.90 -3.24 14.02
N LYS A 48 -2.14 -2.29 13.44
CA LYS A 48 -2.23 -0.85 13.73
C LYS A 48 -3.30 -0.15 12.90
N PHE A 49 -3.83 -0.79 11.86
CA PHE A 49 -4.91 -0.23 11.05
C PHE A 49 -6.21 -0.22 11.86
N ARG A 50 -6.78 0.97 12.03
CA ARG A 50 -8.03 1.15 12.77
C ARG A 50 -9.22 0.90 11.84
N PRO A 51 -10.10 -0.08 12.10
CA PRO A 51 -11.31 -0.28 11.32
C PRO A 51 -12.14 1.01 11.24
N GLY A 52 -12.70 1.31 10.07
CA GLY A 52 -13.41 2.58 9.79
C GLY A 52 -12.54 3.71 9.27
N THR A 53 -11.21 3.55 9.25
CA THR A 53 -10.31 4.48 8.52
C THR A 53 -10.24 4.14 7.03
N ASN A 54 -9.84 5.10 6.21
CA ASN A 54 -9.72 4.90 4.77
C ASN A 54 -8.42 4.15 4.44
N LEU A 55 -8.54 2.85 4.10
CA LEU A 55 -7.40 2.00 3.78
C LEU A 55 -6.55 2.55 2.63
N LYS A 56 -7.17 3.10 1.58
CA LYS A 56 -6.45 3.68 0.43
C LYS A 56 -5.57 4.85 0.87
N ALA A 57 -6.10 5.76 1.68
CA ALA A 57 -5.34 6.90 2.19
C ALA A 57 -4.18 6.47 3.10
N TRP A 58 -4.40 5.44 3.92
CA TRP A 58 -3.38 4.87 4.79
C TRP A 58 -2.24 4.23 3.98
N LEU A 59 -2.56 3.42 2.97
CA LEU A 59 -1.56 2.81 2.08
C LEU A 59 -0.77 3.86 1.28
N PHE A 60 -1.43 4.92 0.81
CA PHE A 60 -0.76 6.03 0.13
C PHE A 60 0.21 6.77 1.06
N THR A 61 -0.14 6.88 2.35
CA THR A 61 0.73 7.49 3.35
C THR A 61 1.98 6.64 3.60
N ILE A 62 1.81 5.32 3.75
CA ILE A 62 2.94 4.38 3.86
C ILE A 62 3.87 4.51 2.65
N MET A 63 3.31 4.47 1.44
CA MET A 63 4.09 4.56 0.20
C MET A 63 4.87 5.87 0.11
N LYS A 64 4.22 7.01 0.40
CA LYS A 64 4.91 8.31 0.41
C LYS A 64 6.05 8.35 1.43
N ASN A 65 5.87 7.76 2.61
CA ASN A 65 6.91 7.71 3.63
C ASN A 65 8.08 6.79 3.27
N ILE A 66 7.89 5.82 2.36
CA ILE A 66 8.99 4.99 1.84
C ILE A 66 9.74 5.74 0.72
N PHE A 67 9.03 6.52 -0.08
CA PHE A 67 9.59 7.24 -1.23
C PHE A 67 10.45 8.46 -0.85
N ILE A 68 10.17 9.10 0.29
CA ILE A 68 10.96 10.20 0.86
C ILE A 68 12.24 9.66 1.47
#